data_AF-A0A958QN10-F1
#
_entry.id   AF-A0A958QN10-F1
#
_cell.length_a   1.000
_cell.length_b   1.000
_cell.length_c   1.000
_cell.angle_alpha   90.00
_cell.angle_beta   90.00
_cell.angle_gamma   90.00
#
_symmetry.space_group_name_H-M   'P 1'
#
loop_
_entity.id
_entity.type
_entity.pdbx_description
1 polymer ?
#
loop_
_entity_poly.entity_id
_entity_poly.type
_entity_poly.pdbx_seq_one_letter_code
_entity_poly.pdbx_strand_id
1 'polypeptide(L)'
;PTPTPTPAPTPTPTPTPTPTPTPTGNRDDSLVDFYEGFEKNSITTQFNCSGNCPTISSEQALSGKYAMRSEVTANMSNQKRAEVVIKGANKSMDFEKDYWFGFSVYIPSNWQTPAGFEIPFQIHEPDGNTQPTVALYTGSGTWKIKTEGAGFSKEEQFLNPVSADRGKWVDFVVQYRPSYKGTGIIKIWKDKNLVYTRTGNTAGNYVGGTYAKFGIYKGALPDNNVLYHDEIRITSNPKAGYKDVAPR
;
A
#
# COMPACT_ATOMS: atom_id res chain seq x y z
N PRO A 1 42.66 37.56 25.69
CA PRO A 1 41.63 36.71 26.33
C PRO A 1 40.63 36.20 25.29
N THR A 2 40.75 34.92 24.94
CA THR A 2 39.89 34.26 23.94
C THR A 2 38.67 33.66 24.64
N PRO A 3 37.43 33.92 24.19
CA PRO A 3 36.23 33.39 24.84
C PRO A 3 36.15 31.87 24.66
N THR A 4 35.90 31.16 25.76
CA THR A 4 35.66 29.72 25.79
C THR A 4 34.32 29.42 25.10
N PRO A 5 34.26 28.45 24.17
CA PRO A 5 33.01 28.10 23.49
C PRO A 5 32.03 27.43 24.45
N THR A 6 30.78 27.89 24.43
CA THR A 6 29.66 27.30 25.15
C THR A 6 29.31 25.94 24.54
N PRO A 7 29.13 24.87 25.34
CA PRO A 7 28.75 23.56 24.83
C PRO A 7 27.36 23.59 24.18
N ALA A 8 27.23 22.89 23.04
CA ALA A 8 25.96 22.74 22.33
C ALA A 8 24.97 21.90 23.16
N PRO A 9 23.66 22.21 23.08
CA PRO A 9 22.64 21.46 23.80
C PRO A 9 22.58 20.00 23.33
N THR A 10 22.51 19.07 24.29
CA THR A 10 22.32 17.64 24.04
C THR A 10 20.94 17.40 23.40
N PRO A 11 20.85 16.60 22.31
CA PRO A 11 19.56 16.29 21.70
C PRO A 11 18.66 15.51 22.67
N THR A 12 17.44 16.01 22.88
CA THR A 12 16.41 15.31 23.65
C THR A 12 16.04 14.01 22.94
N PRO A 13 15.97 12.85 23.63
CA PRO A 13 15.55 11.61 23.02
C PRO A 13 14.12 11.72 22.48
N THR A 14 13.93 11.34 21.22
CA THR A 14 12.61 11.22 20.60
C THR A 14 11.77 10.19 21.37
N PRO A 15 10.52 10.49 21.75
CA PRO A 15 9.67 9.53 22.47
C PRO A 15 9.50 8.25 21.65
N THR A 16 9.71 7.10 22.30
CA THR A 16 9.41 5.79 21.73
C THR A 16 7.91 5.68 21.47
N PRO A 17 7.46 5.27 20.28
CA PRO A 17 6.03 5.11 19.99
C PRO A 17 5.41 4.10 20.96
N THR A 18 4.33 4.50 21.63
CA THR A 18 3.53 3.61 22.47
C THR A 18 2.99 2.46 21.61
N PRO A 19 3.12 1.19 22.05
CA PRO A 19 2.54 0.07 21.31
C PRO A 19 1.03 0.29 21.17
N THR A 20 0.54 0.34 19.93
CA THR A 20 -0.89 0.39 19.66
C THR A 20 -1.47 -0.97 20.07
N PRO A 21 -2.60 -1.03 20.81
CA PRO A 21 -3.18 -2.30 21.21
C PRO A 21 -3.45 -3.19 20.00
N THR A 22 -2.98 -4.44 20.07
CA THR A 22 -3.29 -5.47 19.07
C THR A 22 -4.81 -5.67 19.04
N PRO A 23 -5.48 -5.61 17.87
CA PRO A 23 -6.91 -5.79 17.78
C PRO A 23 -7.35 -7.15 18.35
N THR A 24 -8.14 -7.13 19.41
CA THR A 24 -8.68 -8.33 20.08
C THR A 24 -10.01 -8.75 19.44
N GLY A 25 -10.12 -10.01 19.02
CA GLY A 25 -11.36 -10.62 18.52
C GLY A 25 -11.14 -11.56 17.34
N ASN A 26 -12.04 -12.52 17.15
CA ASN A 26 -11.99 -13.42 15.99
C ASN A 26 -12.36 -12.65 14.72
N ARG A 27 -11.66 -12.95 13.62
CA ARG A 27 -11.96 -12.47 12.27
C ARG A 27 -13.34 -12.97 11.82
N ASP A 28 -14.13 -12.10 11.20
CA ASP A 28 -15.42 -12.44 10.61
C ASP A 28 -15.36 -12.29 9.07
N ASP A 29 -15.17 -13.43 8.39
CA ASP A 29 -15.07 -13.48 6.93
C ASP A 29 -16.37 -13.10 6.20
N SER A 30 -17.52 -13.12 6.88
CA SER A 30 -18.80 -12.71 6.29
C SER A 30 -18.90 -11.21 6.05
N LEU A 31 -18.01 -10.43 6.67
CA LEU A 31 -17.94 -8.98 6.51
C LEU A 31 -17.05 -8.56 5.32
N VAL A 32 -16.36 -9.49 4.66
CA VAL A 32 -15.41 -9.19 3.58
C VAL A 32 -16.12 -9.13 2.23
N ASP A 33 -16.08 -7.97 1.57
CA ASP A 33 -16.75 -7.75 0.27
C ASP A 33 -15.94 -8.33 -0.90
N PHE A 34 -14.63 -8.47 -0.74
CA PHE A 34 -13.72 -9.00 -1.76
C PHE A 34 -12.56 -9.75 -1.11
N TYR A 35 -12.28 -10.94 -1.62
CA TYR A 35 -11.11 -11.73 -1.24
C TYR A 35 -10.45 -12.36 -2.46
N GLU A 36 -9.14 -12.22 -2.54
CA GLU A 36 -8.29 -12.94 -3.47
C GLU A 36 -7.03 -13.45 -2.77
N GLY A 37 -6.89 -14.78 -2.74
CA GLY A 37 -5.66 -15.49 -2.38
C GLY A 37 -5.06 -16.23 -3.58
N PHE A 38 -5.48 -15.91 -4.80
CA PHE A 38 -4.89 -16.36 -6.07
C PHE A 38 -4.98 -17.87 -6.39
N GLU A 39 -5.67 -18.64 -5.56
CA GLU A 39 -5.81 -20.10 -5.69
C GLU A 39 -6.58 -20.57 -6.93
N LYS A 40 -7.32 -19.68 -7.60
CA LYS A 40 -7.99 -19.98 -8.87
C LYS A 40 -7.04 -19.93 -10.08
N ASN A 41 -5.77 -19.59 -9.86
CA ASN A 41 -4.75 -19.47 -10.90
C ASN A 41 -5.16 -18.57 -12.08
N SER A 42 -5.80 -17.44 -11.78
CA SER A 42 -6.26 -16.46 -12.77
C SER A 42 -6.29 -15.05 -12.20
N ILE A 43 -5.60 -14.12 -12.85
CA ILE A 43 -5.67 -12.68 -12.53
C ILE A 43 -6.93 -12.04 -13.13
N THR A 44 -7.23 -12.35 -14.40
CA THR A 44 -8.21 -11.58 -15.17
C THR A 44 -9.65 -11.91 -14.80
N THR A 45 -9.90 -12.92 -13.96
CA THR A 45 -11.24 -13.21 -13.43
C THR A 45 -11.71 -12.10 -12.48
N GLN A 46 -10.83 -11.59 -11.62
CA GLN A 46 -11.18 -10.60 -10.58
C GLN A 46 -10.61 -9.20 -10.83
N PHE A 47 -9.64 -9.07 -11.75
CA PHE A 47 -8.95 -7.81 -11.99
C PHE A 47 -8.90 -7.39 -13.47
N ASN A 48 -8.81 -6.07 -13.67
CA ASN A 48 -8.30 -5.46 -14.89
C ASN A 48 -6.81 -5.13 -14.71
N CYS A 49 -6.03 -5.18 -15.79
CA CYS A 49 -4.61 -4.84 -15.74
C CYS A 49 -4.38 -3.36 -16.06
N SER A 50 -3.40 -2.75 -15.41
CA SER A 50 -2.88 -1.42 -15.71
C SER A 50 -1.40 -1.56 -16.08
N GLY A 51 -1.07 -1.27 -17.35
CA GLY A 51 0.24 -1.63 -17.92
C GLY A 51 0.28 -3.10 -18.30
N ASN A 52 1.35 -3.81 -17.93
CA ASN A 52 1.39 -5.27 -18.06
C ASN A 52 0.41 -5.92 -17.05
N CYS A 53 -0.08 -7.11 -17.36
CA CYS A 53 -0.76 -7.93 -16.37
C CYS A 53 0.28 -8.61 -15.47
N PRO A 54 0.16 -8.52 -14.14
CA PRO A 54 0.80 -9.47 -13.25
C PRO A 54 0.43 -10.91 -13.61
N THR A 55 1.27 -11.87 -13.23
CA THR A 55 1.04 -13.29 -13.42
C THR A 55 0.71 -13.97 -12.10
N ILE A 56 0.23 -15.21 -12.16
CA ILE A 56 0.15 -16.07 -10.98
C ILE A 56 1.44 -16.90 -10.90
N SER A 57 2.02 -17.00 -9.70
CA SER A 57 3.23 -17.77 -9.46
C SER A 57 3.07 -18.65 -8.22
N SER A 58 3.74 -19.80 -8.23
CA SER A 58 3.90 -20.66 -7.05
C SER A 58 5.32 -20.59 -6.47
N GLU A 59 6.16 -19.65 -6.93
CA GLU A 59 7.50 -19.43 -6.39
C GLU A 59 7.45 -18.84 -4.97
N GLN A 60 6.41 -18.07 -4.69
CA GLN A 60 6.10 -17.47 -3.40
C GLN A 60 4.59 -17.54 -3.20
N ALA A 61 4.17 -17.90 -2.00
CA ALA A 61 2.79 -17.83 -1.53
C ALA A 61 2.82 -17.58 -0.03
N LEU A 62 1.97 -16.69 0.47
CA LEU A 62 1.79 -16.54 1.92
C LEU A 62 0.83 -17.61 2.41
N SER A 63 -0.25 -17.80 1.67
CA SER A 63 -1.29 -18.78 1.93
C SER A 63 -1.53 -19.66 0.70
N GLY A 64 -1.95 -20.91 0.89
CA GLY A 64 -2.25 -21.79 -0.23
C GLY A 64 -1.01 -22.11 -1.08
N LYS A 65 -1.16 -22.03 -2.41
CA LYS A 65 -0.15 -22.44 -3.38
C LYS A 65 0.33 -21.28 -4.26
N TYR A 66 -0.49 -20.25 -4.44
CA TYR A 66 -0.25 -19.24 -5.46
C TYR A 66 -0.29 -17.82 -4.90
N ALA A 67 0.51 -16.94 -5.48
CA ALA A 67 0.42 -15.50 -5.27
C ALA A 67 0.43 -14.75 -6.60
N MET A 68 0.02 -13.48 -6.58
CA MET A 68 0.23 -12.59 -7.70
C MET A 68 1.70 -12.18 -7.76
N ARG A 69 2.35 -12.38 -8.91
CA ARG A 69 3.71 -11.92 -9.22
C ARG A 69 3.64 -10.74 -10.17
N SER A 70 4.07 -9.58 -9.72
CA SER A 70 4.29 -8.41 -10.57
C SER A 70 5.75 -8.35 -10.97
N GLU A 71 6.00 -8.21 -12.27
CA GLU A 71 7.36 -8.07 -12.81
C GLU A 71 7.38 -6.97 -13.86
N VAL A 72 8.46 -6.19 -13.82
CA VAL A 72 8.77 -5.19 -14.84
C VAL A 72 10.25 -5.35 -15.21
N THR A 73 10.50 -5.62 -16.49
CA THR A 73 11.85 -5.75 -17.05
C THR A 73 12.05 -4.83 -18.25
N ALA A 74 13.30 -4.68 -18.67
CA ALA A 74 13.66 -3.92 -19.88
C ALA A 74 13.01 -4.46 -21.17
N ASN A 75 12.60 -5.74 -21.19
CA ASN A 75 12.07 -6.40 -22.38
C ASN A 75 10.53 -6.37 -22.49
N MET A 76 9.85 -5.80 -21.49
CA MET A 76 8.38 -5.71 -21.50
C MET A 76 7.88 -4.48 -22.25
N SER A 77 6.68 -4.57 -22.83
CA SER A 77 6.05 -3.47 -23.58
C SER A 77 5.79 -2.25 -22.69
N ASN A 78 5.37 -2.48 -21.45
CA ASN A 78 5.35 -1.45 -20.42
C ASN A 78 6.49 -1.67 -19.42
N GLN A 79 7.55 -0.87 -19.53
CA GLN A 79 8.72 -0.99 -18.66
C GLN A 79 8.58 -0.23 -17.33
N LYS A 80 7.37 0.23 -17.00
CA LYS A 80 7.09 1.00 -15.77
C LYS A 80 5.99 0.42 -14.91
N ARG A 81 5.11 -0.42 -15.46
CA ARG A 81 3.88 -0.80 -14.77
C ARG A 81 3.46 -2.24 -15.03
N ALA A 82 3.23 -2.97 -13.94
CA ALA A 82 2.53 -4.24 -13.91
C ALA A 82 1.61 -4.26 -12.69
N GLU A 83 0.41 -3.67 -12.82
CA GLU A 83 -0.57 -3.51 -11.74
C GLU A 83 -1.93 -4.08 -12.10
N VAL A 84 -2.72 -4.38 -11.07
CA VAL A 84 -4.13 -4.75 -11.16
C VAL A 84 -5.02 -3.70 -10.51
N VAL A 85 -6.24 -3.56 -11.06
CA VAL A 85 -7.36 -2.83 -10.49
C VAL A 85 -8.55 -3.77 -10.38
N ILE A 86 -9.23 -3.77 -9.24
CA ILE A 86 -10.36 -4.68 -8.98
C ILE A 86 -11.52 -4.41 -9.94
N LYS A 87 -12.20 -5.48 -10.36
CA LYS A 87 -13.40 -5.43 -11.18
C LYS A 87 -14.67 -5.26 -10.33
N GLY A 88 -15.74 -4.82 -10.98
CA GLY A 88 -17.08 -4.83 -10.39
C GLY A 88 -17.31 -3.72 -9.36
N ALA A 89 -18.23 -3.98 -8.43
CA ALA A 89 -18.74 -2.99 -7.49
C ALA A 89 -17.67 -2.40 -6.56
N ASN A 90 -16.60 -3.16 -6.26
CA ASN A 90 -15.52 -2.74 -5.36
C ASN A 90 -14.40 -1.97 -6.09
N LYS A 91 -14.58 -1.66 -7.38
CA LYS A 91 -13.58 -0.93 -8.18
C LYS A 91 -13.37 0.50 -7.65
N SER A 92 -14.46 1.19 -7.31
CA SER A 92 -14.45 2.60 -6.91
C SER A 92 -14.97 2.76 -5.49
N MET A 93 -14.49 3.79 -4.81
CA MET A 93 -14.85 4.12 -3.44
C MET A 93 -15.70 5.38 -3.39
N ASP A 94 -16.85 5.27 -2.73
CA ASP A 94 -17.76 6.38 -2.44
C ASP A 94 -17.18 7.28 -1.36
N PHE A 95 -17.41 8.58 -1.49
CA PHE A 95 -16.99 9.56 -0.49
C PHE A 95 -17.70 9.33 0.86
N GLU A 96 -16.98 9.64 1.93
CA GLU A 96 -17.44 9.57 3.33
C GLU A 96 -17.81 8.17 3.83
N LYS A 97 -17.46 7.13 3.08
CA LYS A 97 -17.61 5.73 3.48
C LYS A 97 -16.27 5.14 3.90
N ASP A 98 -16.27 4.34 4.97
CA ASP A 98 -15.08 3.62 5.40
C ASP A 98 -14.81 2.42 4.50
N TYR A 99 -13.55 2.28 4.09
CA TYR A 99 -13.01 1.12 3.41
C TYR A 99 -11.82 0.58 4.20
N TRP A 100 -11.73 -0.75 4.26
CA TRP A 100 -10.60 -1.47 4.82
C TRP A 100 -9.96 -2.31 3.72
N PHE A 101 -8.63 -2.24 3.63
CA PHE A 101 -7.80 -3.06 2.77
C PHE A 101 -6.84 -3.86 3.65
N GLY A 102 -6.65 -5.13 3.35
CA GLY A 102 -5.56 -5.93 3.89
C GLY A 102 -4.90 -6.72 2.78
N PHE A 103 -3.58 -6.79 2.80
CA PHE A 103 -2.79 -7.50 1.78
C PHE A 103 -1.37 -7.68 2.29
N SER A 104 -0.66 -8.65 1.73
CA SER A 104 0.76 -8.85 2.03
C SER A 104 1.61 -8.60 0.80
N VAL A 105 2.82 -8.10 1.00
CA VAL A 105 3.81 -7.87 -0.05
C VAL A 105 5.07 -8.67 0.25
N TYR A 106 5.56 -9.43 -0.74
CA TYR A 106 6.86 -10.08 -0.66
C TYR A 106 7.82 -9.44 -1.66
N ILE A 107 8.96 -8.98 -1.16
CA ILE A 107 10.06 -8.46 -1.96
C ILE A 107 11.19 -9.49 -1.94
N PRO A 108 11.62 -10.06 -3.09
CA PRO A 108 12.69 -11.05 -3.14
C PRO A 108 14.00 -10.59 -2.48
N SER A 109 14.75 -11.54 -1.91
CA SER A 109 16.05 -11.29 -1.28
C SER A 109 17.06 -10.61 -2.21
N ASN A 110 17.02 -10.97 -3.50
CA ASN A 110 17.85 -10.41 -4.56
C ASN A 110 17.29 -9.13 -5.19
N TRP A 111 16.17 -8.56 -4.69
CA TRP A 111 15.61 -7.31 -5.19
C TRP A 111 16.66 -6.19 -5.10
N GLN A 112 16.73 -5.40 -6.18
CA GLN A 112 17.62 -4.26 -6.31
C GLN A 112 16.83 -2.97 -6.16
N THR A 113 17.44 -1.99 -5.49
CA THR A 113 16.85 -0.66 -5.32
C THR A 113 16.67 0.00 -6.70
N PRO A 114 15.44 0.30 -7.13
CA PRO A 114 15.20 0.96 -8.41
C PRO A 114 15.86 2.33 -8.49
N ALA A 115 16.31 2.72 -9.68
CA ALA A 115 16.78 4.07 -9.98
C ALA A 115 15.64 5.11 -10.02
N GLY A 116 14.74 5.16 -9.03
CA GLY A 116 13.59 6.05 -9.00
C GLY A 116 12.54 5.59 -8.00
N PHE A 117 11.30 6.05 -8.16
CA PHE A 117 10.22 5.48 -7.35
C PHE A 117 9.83 4.09 -7.83
N GLU A 118 9.34 3.28 -6.90
CA GLU A 118 8.60 2.04 -7.11
C GLU A 118 7.48 2.02 -6.07
N ILE A 119 6.27 1.69 -6.49
CA ILE A 119 5.03 1.73 -5.72
C ILE A 119 4.38 0.34 -5.76
N PRO A 120 4.37 -0.40 -4.64
CA PRO A 120 3.68 -1.69 -4.54
C PRO A 120 2.15 -1.61 -4.41
N PHE A 121 1.65 -0.49 -3.88
CA PHE A 121 0.24 -0.26 -3.62
C PHE A 121 -0.08 1.23 -3.73
N GLN A 122 -1.21 1.54 -4.36
CA GLN A 122 -1.70 2.90 -4.45
C GLN A 122 -3.22 2.98 -4.40
N ILE A 123 -3.74 4.06 -3.82
CA ILE A 123 -5.10 4.55 -4.03
C ILE A 123 -4.99 5.79 -4.91
N HIS A 124 -5.73 5.82 -6.00
CA HIS A 124 -5.65 6.87 -7.01
C HIS A 124 -7.01 7.50 -7.28
N GLU A 125 -6.98 8.76 -7.69
CA GLU A 125 -8.13 9.50 -8.21
C GLU A 125 -8.30 9.23 -9.73
N PRO A 126 -9.49 9.42 -10.30
CA PRO A 126 -9.77 9.07 -11.68
C PRO A 126 -9.20 10.10 -12.67
N ASP A 127 -8.90 11.32 -12.21
CA ASP A 127 -8.22 12.33 -13.01
C ASP A 127 -6.74 11.94 -13.19
N GLY A 128 -6.39 11.51 -14.40
CA GLY A 128 -5.07 10.95 -14.76
C GLY A 128 -3.88 11.92 -14.64
N ASN A 129 -4.13 13.18 -14.29
CA ASN A 129 -3.10 14.18 -14.01
C ASN A 129 -2.74 14.32 -12.51
N THR A 130 -3.42 13.57 -11.64
CA THR A 130 -3.18 13.61 -10.19
C THR A 130 -2.13 12.59 -9.77
N GLN A 131 -1.41 12.90 -8.69
CA GLN A 131 -0.58 11.92 -8.00
C GLN A 131 -1.49 10.95 -7.20
N PRO A 132 -1.01 9.74 -6.86
CA PRO A 132 -1.79 8.86 -6.00
C PRO A 132 -2.11 9.50 -4.65
N THR A 133 -3.38 9.41 -4.26
CA THR A 133 -3.91 9.88 -2.98
C THR A 133 -3.20 9.22 -1.79
N VAL A 134 -2.94 7.93 -1.91
CA VAL A 134 -2.16 7.12 -0.96
C VAL A 134 -1.23 6.24 -1.77
N ALA A 135 0.05 6.18 -1.40
CA ALA A 135 0.97 5.23 -2.01
C ALA A 135 2.01 4.72 -1.00
N LEU A 136 2.26 3.41 -1.08
CA LEU A 136 3.42 2.77 -0.46
C LEU A 136 4.57 2.81 -1.46
N TYR A 137 5.75 3.23 -1.03
CA TYR A 137 6.94 3.33 -1.86
C TYR A 137 8.04 2.39 -1.34
N THR A 138 8.78 1.80 -2.29
CA THR A 138 9.99 0.99 -2.06
C THR A 138 11.21 1.53 -2.81
N GLY A 139 10.98 2.35 -3.85
CA GLY A 139 12.01 2.72 -4.84
C GLY A 139 13.29 3.36 -4.30
N SER A 140 13.25 4.07 -3.18
CA SER A 140 14.46 4.64 -2.53
C SER A 140 15.18 3.64 -1.60
N GLY A 141 14.85 2.36 -1.67
CA GLY A 141 15.36 1.31 -0.78
C GLY A 141 14.77 1.37 0.64
N THR A 142 13.75 2.20 0.86
CA THR A 142 13.08 2.41 2.16
C THR A 142 11.58 2.32 1.95
N TRP A 143 10.89 1.63 2.84
CA TRP A 143 9.43 1.69 2.89
C TRP A 143 9.00 3.11 3.26
N LYS A 144 8.22 3.76 2.40
CA LYS A 144 7.71 5.11 2.64
C LYS A 144 6.23 5.17 2.32
N ILE A 145 5.44 5.73 3.23
CA ILE A 145 4.06 6.12 2.95
C ILE A 145 4.08 7.55 2.42
N LYS A 146 3.34 7.81 1.35
CA LYS A 146 3.10 9.17 0.86
C LYS A 146 1.60 9.37 0.64
N THR A 147 1.10 10.50 1.09
CA THR A 147 -0.28 10.92 0.80
C THR A 147 -0.29 12.35 0.29
N GLU A 148 -1.05 12.63 -0.75
CA GLU A 148 -1.24 13.97 -1.31
C GLU A 148 -2.49 13.97 -2.19
N GLY A 149 -3.13 15.11 -2.42
CA GLY A 149 -4.28 15.15 -3.31
C GLY A 149 -4.91 16.53 -3.35
N ALA A 150 -5.92 16.70 -4.20
CA ALA A 150 -6.61 17.97 -4.29
C ALA A 150 -7.28 18.31 -2.94
N GLY A 151 -6.97 19.49 -2.40
CA GLY A 151 -7.54 19.97 -1.13
C GLY A 151 -6.82 19.49 0.13
N PHE A 152 -5.65 18.85 0.03
CA PHE A 152 -4.79 18.55 1.18
C PHE A 152 -3.29 18.46 0.84
N SER A 153 -2.43 18.81 1.80
CA SER A 153 -0.97 18.87 1.60
C SER A 153 -0.32 17.50 1.50
N LYS A 154 0.80 17.43 0.78
CA LYS A 154 1.65 16.24 0.75
C LYS A 154 2.21 15.94 2.15
N GLU A 155 2.15 14.67 2.54
CA GLU A 155 2.84 14.12 3.72
C GLU A 155 3.62 12.86 3.32
N GLU A 156 4.79 12.69 3.93
CA GLU A 156 5.66 11.52 3.73
C GLU A 156 6.08 10.95 5.09
N GLN A 157 5.89 9.65 5.29
CA GLN A 157 6.33 8.93 6.48
C GLN A 157 7.30 7.82 6.06
N PHE A 158 8.56 7.96 6.49
CA PHE A 158 9.58 6.92 6.31
C PHE A 158 9.40 5.85 7.39
N LEU A 159 9.48 4.59 6.97
CA LEU A 159 9.43 3.42 7.85
C LEU A 159 10.84 2.81 7.94
N ASN A 160 10.97 1.49 7.82
CA ASN A 160 12.25 0.81 7.81
C ASN A 160 12.83 0.65 6.39
N PRO A 161 14.15 0.42 6.26
CA PRO A 161 14.77 0.01 5.00
C PRO A 161 14.12 -1.26 4.44
N VAL A 162 13.93 -1.31 3.13
CA VAL A 162 13.42 -2.51 2.43
C VAL A 162 14.34 -3.70 2.66
N SER A 163 15.65 -3.49 2.81
CA SER A 163 16.62 -4.54 3.12
C SER A 163 16.34 -5.33 4.39
N ALA A 164 15.67 -4.73 5.38
CA ALA A 164 15.25 -5.44 6.59
C ALA A 164 14.05 -6.38 6.34
N ASP A 165 13.37 -6.20 5.20
CA ASP A 165 12.15 -6.92 4.83
C ASP A 165 12.22 -7.80 3.59
N ARG A 166 13.34 -7.79 2.87
CA ARG A 166 13.49 -8.68 1.72
C ARG A 166 13.48 -10.14 2.16
N GLY A 167 12.90 -11.01 1.34
CA GLY A 167 12.83 -12.44 1.60
C GLY A 167 11.76 -12.85 2.62
N LYS A 168 10.89 -11.94 3.05
CA LYS A 168 9.72 -12.24 3.90
C LYS A 168 8.49 -11.48 3.42
N TRP A 169 7.33 -11.99 3.81
CA TRP A 169 6.05 -11.30 3.64
C TRP A 169 5.95 -10.16 4.65
N VAL A 170 5.44 -9.03 4.18
CA VAL A 170 5.15 -7.84 4.97
C VAL A 170 3.65 -7.57 4.86
N ASP A 171 2.99 -7.48 6.01
CA ASP A 171 1.54 -7.29 6.04
C ASP A 171 1.19 -5.81 6.12
N PHE A 172 0.24 -5.39 5.29
CA PHE A 172 -0.35 -4.07 5.35
C PHE A 172 -1.85 -4.16 5.60
N VAL A 173 -2.33 -3.29 6.48
CA VAL A 173 -3.75 -2.98 6.62
C VAL A 173 -3.93 -1.47 6.43
N VAL A 174 -4.94 -1.07 5.67
CA VAL A 174 -5.27 0.34 5.41
C VAL A 174 -6.73 0.57 5.75
N GLN A 175 -7.01 1.49 6.67
CA GLN A 175 -8.33 2.10 6.83
C GLN A 175 -8.32 3.39 6.03
N TYR A 176 -9.28 3.53 5.12
CA TYR A 176 -9.37 4.69 4.25
C TYR A 176 -10.82 5.15 4.11
N ARG A 177 -11.04 6.44 4.36
CA ARG A 177 -12.30 7.13 4.07
C ARG A 177 -11.99 8.30 3.15
N PRO A 178 -12.34 8.24 1.86
CA PRO A 178 -12.13 9.36 0.94
C PRO A 178 -13.06 10.52 1.33
N SER A 179 -12.50 11.70 1.56
CA SER A 179 -13.27 12.89 1.91
C SER A 179 -12.64 14.16 1.35
N TYR A 180 -13.50 15.04 0.81
CA TYR A 180 -13.18 16.43 0.50
C TYR A 180 -13.91 17.41 1.45
N LYS A 181 -14.55 16.89 2.50
CA LYS A 181 -15.38 17.63 3.48
C LYS A 181 -14.75 17.69 4.87
N GLY A 182 -13.52 17.23 5.03
CA GLY A 182 -12.79 17.25 6.29
C GLY A 182 -13.06 16.06 7.21
N THR A 183 -13.82 15.06 6.79
CA THR A 183 -14.22 13.88 7.60
C THR A 183 -13.44 12.61 7.28
N GLY A 184 -12.43 12.73 6.42
CA GLY A 184 -11.62 11.63 5.92
C GLY A 184 -10.65 11.06 6.94
N ILE A 185 -10.26 9.81 6.68
CA ILE A 185 -9.36 9.02 7.51
C ILE A 185 -8.39 8.28 6.59
N ILE A 186 -7.11 8.27 6.95
CA ILE A 186 -6.11 7.35 6.44
C ILE A 186 -5.38 6.78 7.64
N LYS A 187 -5.48 5.47 7.88
CA LYS A 187 -4.63 4.78 8.85
C LYS A 187 -3.97 3.60 8.17
N ILE A 188 -2.68 3.43 8.39
CA ILE A 188 -1.90 2.35 7.79
C ILE A 188 -1.16 1.62 8.89
N TRP A 189 -1.31 0.30 8.88
CA TRP A 189 -0.56 -0.61 9.71
C TRP A 189 0.44 -1.37 8.85
N LYS A 190 1.63 -1.58 9.39
CA LYS A 190 2.67 -2.47 8.84
C LYS A 190 3.02 -3.50 9.91
N ASP A 191 2.91 -4.77 9.58
CA ASP A 191 3.21 -5.89 10.50
C ASP A 191 2.54 -5.69 11.87
N LYS A 192 1.22 -5.41 11.86
CA LYS A 192 0.36 -5.15 13.04
C LYS A 192 0.57 -3.82 13.77
N ASN A 193 1.64 -3.08 13.45
CA ASN A 193 1.90 -1.78 14.08
C ASN A 193 1.21 -0.66 13.31
N LEU A 194 0.45 0.20 13.97
CA LEU A 194 -0.05 1.44 13.36
C LEU A 194 1.15 2.35 13.09
N VAL A 195 1.44 2.61 11.81
CA VAL A 195 2.62 3.38 11.39
C VAL A 195 2.27 4.74 10.81
N TYR A 196 1.00 4.99 10.49
CA TYR A 196 0.56 6.26 9.93
C TYR A 196 -0.89 6.55 10.26
N THR A 197 -1.21 7.81 10.55
CA THR A 197 -2.57 8.31 10.73
C THR A 197 -2.68 9.70 10.13
N ARG A 198 -3.74 9.92 9.36
CA ARG A 198 -4.16 11.23 8.87
C ARG A 198 -5.68 11.35 8.96
N THR A 199 -6.15 12.55 9.29
CA THR A 199 -7.57 12.91 9.29
C THR A 199 -7.78 14.22 8.53
N GLY A 200 -9.01 14.53 8.16
CA GLY A 200 -9.33 15.75 7.41
C GLY A 200 -9.68 15.44 5.95
N ASN A 201 -9.23 16.29 5.03
CA ASN A 201 -9.34 15.98 3.61
C ASN A 201 -8.35 14.87 3.24
N THR A 202 -8.84 13.88 2.52
CA THR A 202 -8.12 12.65 2.14
C THR A 202 -8.41 12.23 0.70
N ALA A 203 -9.24 12.98 -0.04
CA ALA A 203 -9.47 12.80 -1.47
C ALA A 203 -9.95 14.12 -2.10
N GLY A 204 -9.67 14.32 -3.38
CA GLY A 204 -10.28 15.35 -4.20
C GLY A 204 -11.74 15.04 -4.56
N ASN A 205 -12.53 16.07 -4.86
CA ASN A 205 -13.94 15.92 -5.26
C ASN A 205 -14.07 15.57 -6.76
N TYR A 206 -13.62 14.37 -7.13
CA TYR A 206 -13.68 13.87 -8.50
C TYR A 206 -14.83 12.87 -8.71
N VAL A 207 -15.51 12.98 -9.84
CA VAL A 207 -16.54 12.03 -10.26
C VAL A 207 -15.91 10.64 -10.44
N GLY A 208 -16.54 9.61 -9.86
CA GLY A 208 -16.05 8.23 -9.90
C GLY A 208 -15.23 7.81 -8.68
N GLY A 209 -14.99 8.73 -7.74
CA GLY A 209 -14.33 8.44 -6.46
C GLY A 209 -12.89 7.98 -6.62
N THR A 210 -12.35 7.32 -5.61
CA THR A 210 -10.97 6.80 -5.65
C THR A 210 -10.95 5.29 -5.86
N TYR A 211 -9.83 4.72 -6.30
CA TYR A 211 -9.70 3.28 -6.54
C TYR A 211 -8.31 2.77 -6.19
N ALA A 212 -8.23 1.51 -5.74
CA ALA A 212 -6.98 0.88 -5.35
C ALA A 212 -6.32 0.13 -6.52
N LYS A 213 -4.99 0.13 -6.54
CA LYS A 213 -4.16 -0.69 -7.42
C LYS A 213 -3.08 -1.43 -6.63
N PHE A 214 -2.76 -2.63 -7.08
CA PHE A 214 -1.74 -3.50 -6.51
C PHE A 214 -0.77 -3.92 -7.61
N GLY A 215 0.52 -3.96 -7.34
CA GLY A 215 1.53 -4.48 -8.26
C GLY A 215 2.79 -3.62 -8.28
N ILE A 216 3.39 -3.36 -9.45
CA ILE A 216 4.55 -2.48 -9.57
C ILE A 216 4.17 -1.27 -10.41
N TYR A 217 4.37 -0.06 -9.88
CA TYR A 217 4.51 1.16 -10.69
C TYR A 217 5.82 1.88 -10.37
N LYS A 218 6.67 2.10 -11.38
CA LYS A 218 8.01 2.70 -11.23
C LYS A 218 8.32 3.84 -12.21
N GLY A 219 9.25 4.72 -11.79
CA GLY A 219 9.57 5.97 -12.50
C GLY A 219 10.67 5.89 -13.56
N ALA A 220 11.65 4.99 -13.40
CA ALA A 220 12.86 4.92 -14.21
C ALA A 220 13.11 3.53 -14.84
N LEU A 221 13.95 3.50 -15.89
CA LEU A 221 14.24 2.36 -16.76
C LEU A 221 15.75 2.07 -16.78
N PRO A 222 16.24 0.80 -16.75
CA PRO A 222 15.71 -0.35 -16.04
C PRO A 222 16.73 -1.00 -15.08
N ASP A 223 16.25 -1.39 -13.89
CA ASP A 223 16.61 -2.63 -13.21
C ASP A 223 15.38 -3.55 -13.27
N ASN A 224 15.60 -4.87 -13.33
CA ASN A 224 14.51 -5.85 -13.24
C ASN A 224 13.96 -5.88 -11.82
N ASN A 225 12.67 -5.58 -11.65
CA ASN A 225 12.01 -5.65 -10.35
C ASN A 225 10.87 -6.64 -10.39
N VAL A 226 10.82 -7.47 -9.34
CA VAL A 226 9.78 -8.45 -9.07
C VAL A 226 9.34 -8.23 -7.63
N LEU A 227 8.03 -8.29 -7.40
CA LEU A 227 7.43 -8.43 -6.08
C LEU A 227 6.16 -9.26 -6.19
N TYR A 228 5.64 -9.68 -5.04
CA TYR A 228 4.45 -10.51 -4.98
C TYR A 228 3.42 -9.90 -4.03
N HIS A 229 2.16 -10.14 -4.32
CA HIS A 229 1.03 -9.84 -3.45
C HIS A 229 0.22 -11.10 -3.19
N ASP A 230 -0.27 -11.24 -1.96
CA ASP A 230 -1.17 -12.32 -1.57
C ASP A 230 -2.19 -11.80 -0.53
N GLU A 231 -3.23 -12.59 -0.29
CA GLU A 231 -4.18 -12.40 0.81
C GLU A 231 -4.92 -11.04 0.74
N ILE A 232 -5.26 -10.58 -0.48
CA ILE A 232 -5.94 -9.30 -0.72
C ILE A 232 -7.38 -9.40 -0.20
N ARG A 233 -7.74 -8.50 0.70
CA ARG A 233 -9.07 -8.37 1.32
C ARG A 233 -9.54 -6.96 1.34
N ILE A 234 -10.80 -6.77 0.99
CA ILE A 234 -11.42 -5.45 0.97
C ILE A 234 -12.83 -5.53 1.52
N THR A 235 -13.19 -4.54 2.31
CA THR A 235 -14.55 -4.37 2.78
C THR A 235 -14.89 -2.91 2.99
N SER A 236 -16.16 -2.61 2.78
CA SER A 236 -16.81 -1.35 3.08
C SER A 236 -17.93 -1.52 4.11
N ASN A 237 -17.99 -2.69 4.75
CA ASN A 237 -18.98 -3.03 5.75
C ASN A 237 -18.72 -2.23 7.04
N PRO A 238 -19.71 -1.48 7.57
CA PRO A 238 -19.52 -0.62 8.73
C PRO A 238 -19.22 -1.36 10.04
N LYS A 239 -19.42 -2.69 10.08
CA LYS A 239 -19.07 -3.53 11.23
C LYS A 239 -17.66 -4.11 11.16
N ALA A 240 -17.01 -4.02 9.99
CA ALA A 240 -15.66 -4.55 9.81
C ALA A 240 -14.60 -3.63 10.42
N GLY A 241 -13.48 -4.22 10.81
CA GLY A 241 -12.30 -3.50 11.25
C GLY A 241 -11.01 -4.18 10.81
N TYR A 242 -9.90 -3.72 11.38
CA TYR A 242 -8.55 -4.24 11.13
C TYR A 242 -8.50 -5.77 11.03
N LYS A 243 -9.09 -6.47 12.01
CA LYS A 243 -8.99 -7.93 12.15
C LYS A 243 -9.65 -8.70 11.02
N ASP A 244 -10.63 -8.08 10.34
CA ASP A 244 -11.43 -8.76 9.33
C ASP A 244 -10.74 -8.76 7.95
N VAL A 245 -9.82 -7.82 7.73
CA VAL A 245 -9.02 -7.75 6.50
C VAL A 245 -7.56 -8.15 6.69
N ALA A 246 -7.03 -8.17 7.92
CA ALA A 246 -5.64 -8.54 8.18
C ALA A 246 -5.27 -9.88 7.52
N PRO A 247 -4.14 -9.95 6.78
CA PRO A 247 -3.60 -11.20 6.23
C PRO A 247 -3.34 -12.25 7.32
N ARG A 248 -3.36 -13.53 6.91
CA ARG A 248 -3.15 -14.69 7.79
C ARG A 248 -1.68 -15.03 8.00
#